data_AF-A0A835KPY5-F1
#
_entry.id   AF-A0A835KPY5-F1
#
_cell.length_a   1.000
_cell.length_b   1.000
_cell.length_c   1.000
_cell.angle_alpha   90.00
_cell.angle_beta   90.00
_cell.angle_gamma   90.00
#
_symmetry.space_group_name_H-M   'P 1'
#
loop_
_entity.id
_entity.type
_entity.pdbx_description
1 polymer ?
#
loop_
_entity_poly.entity_id
_entity_poly.type
_entity_poly.pdbx_seq_one_letter_code
_entity_poly.pdbx_strand_id
1 'polypeptide(L)'
;MPVNGSGVIQLSRQVVSVELTGELKVDVVAYHVDEDHFCVAKGSVLFTPKEAAISYETCDLGFCKLGVTVGWSLFAPVEHEPWGRLLRQHTAPSSKGT
;
A
#
# COMPACT_ATOMS: atom_id res chain seq x y z
N MET A 1 19.56 5.60 -0.57
CA MET A 1 18.16 5.83 -1.00
C MET A 1 18.10 7.21 -1.62
N PRO A 2 17.80 7.35 -2.92
CA PRO A 2 17.64 8.68 -3.49
C PRO A 2 16.42 9.33 -2.84
N VAL A 3 16.66 10.47 -2.20
CA VAL A 3 15.62 11.39 -1.76
C VAL A 3 15.54 12.45 -2.84
N ASN A 4 14.36 12.66 -3.42
CA ASN A 4 14.19 13.70 -4.43
C ASN A 4 14.25 15.10 -3.78
N GLY A 5 14.24 16.16 -4.59
CA GLY A 5 14.27 17.56 -4.10
C GLY A 5 13.06 17.94 -3.21
N SER A 6 12.02 17.10 -3.15
CA SER A 6 10.84 17.29 -2.30
C SER A 6 10.86 16.44 -1.02
N GLY A 7 11.98 15.77 -0.69
CA GLY A 7 12.08 14.95 0.52
C GLY A 7 11.42 13.57 0.42
N VAL A 8 10.99 13.13 -0.77
CA VAL A 8 10.34 11.83 -0.98
C VAL A 8 11.38 10.77 -1.30
N ILE A 9 11.29 9.63 -0.59
CA ILE A 9 12.11 8.45 -0.85
C ILE A 9 11.51 7.70 -2.03
N GLN A 10 12.25 7.60 -3.13
CA GLN A 10 11.79 6.85 -4.30
C GLN A 10 12.28 5.39 -4.18
N LEU A 11 11.34 4.48 -3.92
CA LEU A 11 11.62 3.05 -3.94
C LEU A 11 11.65 2.55 -5.39
N SER A 12 12.61 1.67 -5.71
CA SER A 12 12.67 0.98 -7.01
C SER A 12 11.46 0.06 -7.23
N ARG A 13 10.91 -0.49 -6.15
CA ARG A 13 9.66 -1.27 -6.13
C ARG A 13 8.72 -0.68 -5.08
N GLN A 14 7.48 -0.43 -5.48
CA GLN A 14 6.45 0.20 -4.65
C GLN A 14 5.20 -0.69 -4.49
N VAL A 15 5.31 -1.96 -4.88
CA VAL A 15 4.20 -2.91 -4.86
C VAL A 15 4.60 -4.09 -3.99
N VAL A 16 3.72 -4.43 -3.06
CA VAL A 16 3.79 -5.62 -2.20
C VAL A 16 2.40 -6.26 -2.16
N SER A 17 2.35 -7.57 -1.93
CA SER A 17 1.09 -8.30 -1.69
C SER A 17 1.02 -8.71 -0.23
N VAL A 18 -0.14 -8.51 0.39
CA VAL A 18 -0.38 -8.87 1.79
C VAL A 18 -1.73 -9.57 1.86
N GLU A 19 -1.80 -10.65 2.62
CA GLU A 19 -3.07 -11.32 2.92
C GLU A 19 -3.98 -10.39 3.72
N LEU A 20 -5.31 -10.44 3.51
CA LEU A 20 -6.26 -9.57 4.21
C LEU A 20 -6.25 -9.76 5.74
N THR A 21 -5.84 -10.94 6.20
CA THR A 21 -5.70 -11.28 7.63
C THR A 21 -4.27 -11.07 8.15
N GLY A 22 -3.34 -10.64 7.31
CA GLY A 22 -1.95 -10.36 7.67
C GLY A 22 -1.70 -8.90 8.02
N GLU A 23 -0.43 -8.51 8.03
CA GLU A 23 0.01 -7.14 8.31
C GLU A 23 1.19 -6.76 7.42
N LEU A 24 1.27 -5.47 7.05
CA LEU A 24 2.47 -4.90 6.44
C LEU A 24 3.27 -4.16 7.51
N LYS A 25 4.42 -4.72 7.89
CA LYS A 25 5.40 -4.04 8.73
C LYS A 25 6.45 -3.34 7.88
N VAL A 26 6.68 -2.05 8.15
CA VAL A 26 7.75 -1.28 7.54
C VAL A 26 8.78 -0.93 8.61
N ASP A 27 9.95 -1.56 8.54
CA ASP A 27 11.10 -1.27 9.39
C ASP A 27 11.97 -0.17 8.77
N VAL A 28 12.37 0.80 9.58
CA VAL A 28 13.12 1.99 9.14
C VAL A 28 14.40 2.11 9.95
N VAL A 29 15.51 2.33 9.25
CA VAL A 29 16.80 2.68 9.85
C VAL A 29 17.27 3.98 9.22
N ALA A 30 17.57 4.97 10.05
CA ALA A 30 18.10 6.24 9.61
C ALA A 30 19.45 6.50 10.28
N TYR A 31 20.37 7.05 9.48
CA TYR A 31 21.70 7.45 9.91
C TYR A 31 21.77 8.97 9.86
N HIS A 32 22.17 9.58 10.97
CA HIS A 32 22.50 10.99 11.04
C HIS A 32 24.00 11.10 11.29
N VAL A 33 24.69 11.81 10.42
CA VAL A 33 26.12 12.09 10.51
C VAL A 33 26.26 13.60 10.58
N ASP A 34 26.79 14.10 11.68
CA ASP A 34 27.24 15.47 11.88
C ASP A 34 28.75 15.47 12.16
N GLU A 35 29.40 16.63 12.21
CA GLU A 35 30.86 16.77 12.36
C GLU A 35 31.43 15.98 13.55
N ASP A 36 30.66 15.87 14.65
CA ASP A 36 31.08 15.20 15.90
C ASP A 36 30.25 13.97 16.28
N HIS A 37 29.16 13.67 15.55
CA HIS A 37 28.16 12.70 16.02
C HIS A 37 27.63 11.79 14.91
N PHE A 38 27.69 10.48 15.17
CA PHE A 38 27.02 9.46 14.37
C PHE A 38 25.88 8.84 15.17
N CYS A 39 24.66 9.07 14.72
CA CYS A 39 23.46 8.52 15.34
C CYS A 39 22.79 7.52 14.42
N VAL A 40 22.37 6.38 14.99
CA VAL A 40 21.54 5.38 14.32
C VAL A 40 20.19 5.35 15.03
N ALA A 41 19.13 5.69 14.31
CA ALA A 41 17.77 5.53 14.79
C ALA A 41 17.07 4.39 14.07
N LYS A 42 16.23 3.67 14.82
CA LYS A 42 15.41 2.57 14.31
C LYS A 42 13.98 2.78 14.73
N GLY A 43 13.05 2.43 13.86
CA GLY A 43 11.63 2.50 14.14
C GLY A 43 10.86 1.59 13.19
N SER A 44 9.59 1.39 13.49
CA SER A 44 8.72 0.56 12.66
C SER A 44 7.29 1.06 12.72
N VAL A 45 6.57 0.89 11.61
CA VAL A 45 5.13 1.12 11.53
C VAL A 45 4.43 -0.13 11.01
N LEU A 46 3.21 -0.36 11.48
CA LEU A 46 2.38 -1.48 11.07
C LEU A 46 1.16 -0.96 10.32
N PHE A 47 0.78 -1.66 9.25
CA PHE A 47 -0.45 -1.38 8.54
C PHE A 47 -1.32 -2.62 8.42
N THR A 48 -2.59 -2.45 8.77
CA THR A 48 -3.65 -3.42 8.45
C THR A 48 -4.03 -3.28 6.98
N PRO A 49 -3.99 -4.37 6.19
CA PRO A 49 -4.44 -4.38 4.79
C PRO A 49 -5.91 -3.99 4.65
N LYS A 50 -6.26 -3.38 3.52
CA LYS A 50 -7.63 -2.96 3.19
C LYS A 50 -7.98 -3.42 1.78
N GLU A 51 -9.27 -3.55 1.48
CA GLU A 51 -9.71 -3.99 0.16
C GLU A 51 -9.47 -2.93 -0.93
N ALA A 52 -9.82 -1.67 -0.65
CA ALA A 52 -9.61 -0.55 -1.55
C ALA A 52 -9.56 0.75 -0.74
N ALA A 53 -8.36 1.22 -0.39
CA ALA A 53 -8.19 2.39 0.46
C ALA A 53 -6.76 2.92 0.43
N ILE A 54 -6.52 4.04 1.10
CA ILE A 54 -5.18 4.53 1.45
C ILE A 54 -5.04 4.48 2.97
N SER A 55 -3.85 4.09 3.44
CA SER A 55 -3.44 4.22 4.84
C SER A 55 -2.19 5.10 4.93
N TYR A 56 -2.04 5.78 6.06
CA TYR A 56 -0.90 6.65 6.33
C TYR A 56 -0.45 6.46 7.77
N GLU A 57 0.85 6.27 7.98
CA GLU A 57 1.46 6.21 9.31
C GLU A 57 2.75 7.03 9.35
N THR A 58 3.16 7.45 10.55
CA THR A 58 4.41 8.19 10.76
C THR A 58 5.35 7.39 11.65
N CYS A 59 6.59 7.23 11.21
CA CYS A 59 7.67 6.66 12.00
C CYS A 59 8.52 7.80 12.59
N ASP A 60 8.43 8.02 13.90
CA ASP A 60 9.25 8.99 14.63
C ASP A 60 10.59 8.36 15.04
N LEU A 61 11.69 8.92 14.54
CA LEU A 61 13.06 8.44 14.77
C LEU A 61 13.83 9.38 15.71
N GLY A 62 13.14 10.32 16.35
CA GLY A 62 13.70 11.32 17.26
C GLY A 62 14.31 12.51 16.52
N PHE A 63 15.32 12.27 15.67
CA PHE A 63 15.96 13.34 14.89
C PHE A 63 15.27 13.60 13.54
N CYS A 64 14.48 12.66 13.04
CA CYS A 64 13.67 12.84 11.84
C CYS A 64 12.33 12.08 11.97
N LYS A 65 11.36 12.49 11.14
CA LYS A 65 10.06 11.82 11.04
C LYS A 65 9.85 11.36 9.61
N LEU A 66 9.53 10.08 9.42
CA LEU A 66 9.23 9.51 8.12
C LEU A 66 7.72 9.22 8.00
N GLY A 67 7.05 9.91 7.09
CA GLY A 67 5.68 9.57 6.69
C GLY A 67 5.67 8.43 5.68
N VAL A 68 4.82 7.43 5.89
CA VAL A 68 4.64 6.29 4.99
C VAL A 68 3.18 6.21 4.56
N THR A 69 2.94 6.27 3.26
CA THR A 69 1.61 6.13 2.65
C THR A 69 1.53 4.82 1.88
N VAL A 70 0.47 4.06 2.09
CA VAL A 70 0.23 2.79 1.39
C VAL A 70 -1.13 2.83 0.71
N GLY A 71 -1.14 2.61 -0.60
CA GLY A 71 -2.35 2.38 -1.38
C GLY A 71 -2.69 0.90 -1.45
N TRP A 72 -3.94 0.55 -1.16
CA TRP A 72 -4.44 -0.81 -1.15
C TRP A 72 -5.42 -1.04 -2.30
N SER A 73 -5.27 -2.18 -2.96
CA SER A 73 -6.24 -2.70 -3.91
C SER A 73 -6.26 -4.22 -3.80
N LEU A 74 -7.45 -4.81 -3.73
CA LEU A 74 -7.62 -6.24 -3.93
C LEU A 74 -7.09 -6.61 -5.30
N PHE A 75 -6.12 -7.53 -5.33
CA PHE A 75 -5.94 -8.35 -6.50
C PHE A 75 -7.19 -9.21 -6.63
N ALA A 76 -7.92 -9.06 -7.74
CA ALA A 76 -8.97 -10.00 -8.04
C ALA A 76 -8.36 -11.41 -7.92
N PRO A 77 -8.94 -12.31 -7.12
CA PRO A 77 -8.54 -13.70 -7.20
C PRO A 77 -8.65 -14.08 -8.67
N VAL A 78 -7.61 -14.70 -9.24
CA VAL A 78 -7.76 -15.40 -10.51
C VAL A 78 -8.92 -16.34 -10.26
N GLU A 79 -10.08 -16.01 -10.83
CA GLU A 79 -11.23 -16.88 -10.75
C GLU A 79 -10.75 -18.21 -11.31
N HIS A 80 -10.54 -19.19 -10.43
CA HIS A 80 -10.53 -20.56 -10.87
C HIS A 80 -12.00 -20.85 -11.15
N GLU A 81 -12.51 -20.36 -12.28
CA GLU A 81 -13.89 -20.55 -12.75
C GLU A 81 -14.24 -22.04 -12.61
N PRO A 82 -15.05 -22.44 -11.62
CA PRO A 82 -15.66 -23.74 -11.64
C PRO A 82 -17.01 -23.52 -12.32
N TRP A 83 -16.98 -23.37 -13.64
CA TRP A 83 -18.12 -23.27 -14.54
C TRP A 83 -19.44 -22.87 -13.86
N GLY A 84 -19.69 -21.57 -13.79
CA GLY A 84 -21.04 -21.04 -13.79
C GLY A 84 -21.52 -20.38 -12.49
N ARG A 85 -21.62 -19.04 -12.55
CA ARG A 85 -22.95 -18.43 -12.61
C ARG A 85 -23.00 -17.21 -13.51
N LEU A 86 -24.07 -17.25 -14.29
CA LEU A 86 -24.49 -16.41 -15.39
C LEU A 86 -24.99 -15.02 -14.92
N LEU A 87 -24.62 -14.00 -15.71
CA LEU A 87 -25.41 -12.82 -16.09
C LEU A 87 -26.04 -11.92 -15.00
N ARG A 88 -25.58 -10.66 -14.98
CA ARG A 88 -26.51 -9.53 -15.07
C ARG A 88 -26.43 -8.94 -16.48
N GLN A 89 -27.11 -9.57 -17.44
CA GLN A 89 -27.52 -8.84 -18.64
C GLN A 89 -28.58 -7.83 -18.20
N HIS A 90 -28.28 -6.55 -18.44
CA HIS A 90 -29.26 -5.48 -18.42
C HIS A 90 -30.46 -5.89 -19.28
N THR A 91 -31.62 -6.07 -18.65
CA THR A 91 -32.89 -6.28 -19.34
C THR A 91 -33.29 -4.97 -20.02
N ALA A 92 -33.27 -4.93 -21.36
CA ALA A 92 -34.01 -3.93 -22.13
C ALA A 92 -35.44 -4.45 -22.34
N PRO A 93 -36.49 -3.62 -22.17
CA PRO A 93 -37.86 -4.07 -22.34
C PRO A 93 -38.19 -4.34 -23.82
N SER A 94 -38.83 -5.48 -24.02
CA SER A 94 -39.43 -5.92 -25.28
C SER A 94 -40.53 -4.96 -25.73
N SER A 95 -40.44 -4.44 -26.95
CA SER A 95 -41.59 -3.89 -27.68
C SER A 95 -42.01 -4.89 -28.76
N LYS A 96 -43.22 -5.45 -28.64
CA LYS A 96 -43.92 -6.20 -29.69
C LYS A 96 -44.99 -5.31 -30.35
N GLY A 97 -45.13 -5.45 -31.67
CA GLY A 97 -46.32 -5.13 -32.47
C GLY A 97 -46.50 -3.64 -32.78
N THR A 98 -46.75 -3.21 -34.02
CA THR A 98 -47.58 -3.80 -35.09
C THR A 98 -47.06 -3.36 -36.45
#